data_AF-A0A7S3HBL0-F1
#
_entry.id   AF-A0A7S3HBL0-F1
#
_cell.length_a   1.000
_cell.length_b   1.000
_cell.length_c   1.000
_cell.angle_alpha   90.00
_cell.angle_beta   90.00
_cell.angle_gamma   90.00
#
_symmetry.space_group_name_H-M   'P 1'
#
loop_
_entity.id
_entity.type
_entity.pdbx_description
1 polymer ?
#
loop_
_entity_poly.entity_id
_entity_poly.type
_entity_poly.pdbx_seq_one_letter_code
_entity_poly.pdbx_strand_id
1 'polypeptide(L)'
;LGDVDPMYQYSLPWFTQLFIRGIGTAKPARELDERIINLNDFFTFSVYNNICRSLFERHKLLFSFILCVKILQGEDMIDAAQYRFLLSGIATNRVSAPLPESSWLKDNVWSDLMDMAGLEQFKAIPKSFNDHLNAWQEIFDSNEPHNMTFPAPFEHVSPLERLCILRCLRRDKIELSMQDFIITYQGIRFIQPPPFDLKACYNDSVITTPLIFVLSSGSDPNKELDILADDLNMSDRLKRIALGQGQGKKATQLIEKGMQQGDWVMLQNCHLSISWMPTLEQICEGMEPDKIHPDFRLWLTSMPSEHFPTAVLQNGVKITKEPPKGMRANLKSTYSKLDNDKIKRTNKPREFQKLLFGLSFYHAVVIERKKYGPLGWNIPYEFNDTDMDITAAQLELYVNTYAEVPYKVLQQLTSVVNYGGRITDDKDMRTSDILIADFFNPSILKDDYAFSESGVYYSYKPDKDSPHQSYLDYIDSLPLNAEPEVFGMHDNANITCAIT
;
A
#
# COMPACT_ATOMS: atom_id res chain seq x y z
N LEU A 1 7.38 2.52 -16.04
CA LEU A 1 7.09 1.62 -14.90
C LEU A 1 8.05 0.43 -14.85
N GLY A 2 8.40 -0.19 -15.99
CA GLY A 2 9.42 -1.25 -16.02
C GLY A 2 10.79 -0.84 -15.44
N ASP A 3 11.17 0.44 -15.55
CA ASP A 3 12.40 0.97 -14.91
C ASP A 3 12.28 1.11 -13.38
N VAL A 4 11.07 1.08 -12.83
CA VAL A 4 10.82 1.15 -11.38
C VAL A 4 10.91 -0.24 -10.76
N ASP A 5 10.36 -1.24 -11.44
CA ASP A 5 10.46 -2.65 -11.07
C ASP A 5 10.37 -3.51 -12.34
N PRO A 6 11.26 -4.51 -12.54
CA PRO A 6 11.27 -5.33 -13.75
C PRO A 6 9.96 -6.08 -13.96
N MET A 7 9.17 -6.33 -12.91
CA MET A 7 7.88 -7.02 -13.01
C MET A 7 6.75 -6.13 -13.57
N TYR A 8 6.96 -4.81 -13.67
CA TYR A 8 5.95 -3.84 -14.13
C TYR A 8 5.94 -3.68 -15.64
N GLN A 9 5.68 -4.77 -16.35
CA GLN A 9 5.59 -4.81 -17.80
C GLN A 9 4.14 -4.85 -18.25
N TYR A 10 3.75 -4.02 -19.21
CA TYR A 10 2.39 -4.01 -19.76
C TYR A 10 2.47 -3.97 -21.27
N SER A 11 1.58 -4.69 -21.95
CA SER A 11 1.55 -4.75 -23.41
C SER A 11 0.53 -3.76 -23.98
N LEU A 12 0.80 -3.26 -25.20
CA LEU A 12 -0.17 -2.47 -25.94
C LEU A 12 -1.46 -3.24 -26.25
N PRO A 13 -1.43 -4.54 -26.61
CA PRO A 13 -2.65 -5.34 -26.74
C PRO A 13 -3.51 -5.36 -25.47
N TRP A 14 -2.89 -5.55 -24.30
CA TRP A 14 -3.60 -5.51 -23.02
C TRP A 14 -4.26 -4.15 -22.79
N PHE A 15 -3.53 -3.05 -23.02
CA PHE A 15 -4.08 -1.70 -22.87
C PHE A 15 -5.24 -1.45 -23.84
N THR A 16 -5.12 -1.94 -25.08
CA THR A 16 -6.16 -1.81 -26.12
C THR A 16 -7.43 -2.57 -25.73
N GLN A 17 -7.30 -3.78 -25.18
CA GLN A 17 -8.44 -4.55 -24.67
C GLN A 17 -9.13 -3.84 -23.51
N LEU A 18 -8.34 -3.27 -22.58
CA LEU A 18 -8.87 -2.48 -21.48
C LEU A 18 -9.65 -1.25 -22.00
N PHE A 19 -9.15 -0.60 -23.04
CA PHE A 19 -9.81 0.53 -23.69
C PHE A 19 -11.13 0.15 -24.36
N ILE A 20 -11.14 -0.93 -25.14
CA ILE A 20 -12.37 -1.45 -25.79
C ILE A 20 -13.42 -1.82 -24.74
N ARG A 21 -13.02 -2.52 -23.67
CA ARG A 21 -13.92 -2.85 -22.54
C ARG A 21 -14.43 -1.59 -21.85
N GLY A 22 -13.56 -0.57 -21.71
CA GLY A 22 -13.91 0.73 -21.17
C GLY A 22 -15.03 1.42 -21.92
N ILE A 23 -14.98 1.42 -23.25
CA ILE A 23 -16.04 2.00 -24.10
C ILE A 23 -17.40 1.34 -23.83
N GLY A 24 -17.42 0.01 -23.76
CA GLY A 24 -18.66 -0.75 -23.53
C GLY A 24 -19.24 -0.61 -22.12
N THR A 25 -18.39 -0.37 -21.12
CA THR A 25 -18.79 -0.37 -19.69
C THR A 25 -19.09 1.03 -19.16
N ALA A 26 -18.45 2.07 -19.70
CA ALA A 26 -18.65 3.45 -19.27
C ALA A 26 -20.11 3.88 -19.42
N LYS A 27 -20.59 4.73 -18.51
CA LYS A 27 -21.97 5.24 -18.49
C LYS A 27 -22.36 5.88 -19.84
N PRO A 28 -23.40 5.39 -20.53
CA PRO A 28 -23.85 5.98 -21.78
C PRO A 28 -24.44 7.37 -21.54
N ALA A 29 -24.24 8.28 -22.49
CA ALA A 29 -24.85 9.61 -22.50
C ALA A 29 -25.31 9.95 -23.91
N ARG A 30 -26.34 10.79 -24.02
CA ARG A 30 -26.90 11.23 -25.31
C ARG A 30 -26.06 12.34 -25.94
N GLU A 31 -25.59 13.26 -25.11
CA GLU A 31 -24.72 14.36 -25.52
C GLU A 31 -23.28 13.87 -25.64
N LEU A 32 -22.60 14.30 -26.71
CA LEU A 32 -21.23 13.88 -27.00
C LEU A 32 -20.26 14.31 -25.88
N ASP A 33 -20.39 15.55 -25.39
CA ASP A 33 -19.50 16.08 -24.37
C ASP A 33 -19.63 15.32 -23.05
N GLU A 34 -20.85 15.03 -22.62
CA GLU A 34 -21.10 14.21 -21.42
C GLU A 34 -20.56 12.79 -21.62
N ARG A 35 -20.70 12.22 -22.84
CA ARG A 35 -20.18 10.89 -23.14
C ARG A 35 -18.65 10.85 -23.07
N ILE A 36 -17.97 11.88 -23.57
CA ILE A 36 -16.50 11.98 -23.49
C ILE A 36 -16.05 12.04 -22.03
N ILE A 37 -16.71 12.86 -21.19
CA ILE A 37 -16.41 12.94 -19.75
C ILE A 37 -16.58 11.57 -19.09
N ASN A 38 -17.71 10.88 -19.32
CA ASN A 38 -17.96 9.56 -18.74
C ASN A 38 -16.93 8.51 -19.19
N LEU A 39 -16.49 8.56 -20.46
CA LEU A 39 -15.46 7.67 -20.99
C LEU A 39 -14.10 7.92 -20.35
N ASN A 40 -13.69 9.19 -20.26
CA ASN A 40 -12.42 9.57 -19.65
C ASN A 40 -12.38 9.23 -18.16
N ASP A 41 -13.47 9.52 -17.43
CA ASP A 41 -13.58 9.21 -16.00
C ASP A 41 -13.45 7.71 -15.73
N PHE A 42 -14.26 6.91 -16.44
CA PHE A 42 -14.25 5.46 -16.29
C PHE A 42 -12.92 4.85 -16.71
N PHE A 43 -12.41 5.22 -17.88
CA PHE A 43 -11.19 4.61 -18.42
C PHE A 43 -9.97 4.95 -17.57
N THR A 44 -9.83 6.19 -17.13
CA THR A 44 -8.72 6.62 -16.26
C THR A 44 -8.73 5.83 -14.95
N PHE A 45 -9.90 5.69 -14.31
CA PHE A 45 -10.00 4.93 -13.07
C PHE A 45 -9.81 3.41 -13.29
N SER A 46 -10.26 2.88 -14.43
CA SER A 46 -10.03 1.49 -14.80
C SER A 46 -8.54 1.17 -14.98
N VAL A 47 -7.81 2.04 -15.68
CA VAL A 47 -6.34 1.94 -15.83
C VAL A 47 -5.66 2.01 -14.46
N TYR A 48 -6.07 2.97 -13.62
CA TYR A 48 -5.55 3.09 -12.26
C TYR A 48 -5.71 1.80 -11.46
N ASN A 49 -6.93 1.25 -11.38
CA ASN A 49 -7.21 0.04 -10.61
C ASN A 49 -6.43 -1.17 -11.13
N ASN A 50 -6.39 -1.38 -12.44
CA ASN A 50 -5.72 -2.53 -13.02
C ASN A 50 -4.20 -2.48 -12.83
N ILE A 51 -3.60 -1.29 -12.95
CA ILE A 51 -2.16 -1.12 -12.70
C ILE A 51 -1.88 -1.28 -11.20
N CYS A 52 -2.62 -0.60 -10.32
CA CYS A 52 -2.41 -0.66 -8.88
C CYS A 52 -2.50 -2.07 -8.29
N ARG A 53 -3.31 -2.98 -8.85
CA ARG A 53 -3.34 -4.41 -8.47
C ARG A 53 -2.00 -5.13 -8.66
N SER A 54 -1.15 -4.62 -9.54
CA SER A 54 0.15 -5.19 -9.90
C SER A 54 1.35 -4.38 -9.39
N LEU A 55 1.11 -3.28 -8.69
CA LEU A 55 2.16 -2.44 -8.10
C LEU A 55 2.34 -2.75 -6.62
N PHE A 56 3.58 -2.67 -6.16
CA PHE A 56 3.84 -2.63 -4.74
C PHE A 56 3.34 -1.32 -4.15
N GLU A 57 2.93 -1.33 -2.89
CA GLU A 57 2.30 -0.22 -2.18
C GLU A 57 3.20 1.02 -2.19
N ARG A 58 4.52 0.83 -2.05
CA ARG A 58 5.52 1.92 -2.16
C ARG A 58 5.50 2.67 -3.50
N HIS A 59 4.95 2.08 -4.56
CA HIS A 59 4.94 2.67 -5.90
C HIS A 59 3.56 3.16 -6.34
N LYS A 60 2.49 2.90 -5.57
CA LYS A 60 1.12 3.26 -5.97
C LYS A 60 0.90 4.78 -5.99
N LEU A 61 1.36 5.49 -4.96
CA LEU A 61 1.29 6.95 -4.92
C LEU A 61 2.10 7.59 -6.05
N LEU A 62 3.32 7.08 -6.30
CA LEU A 62 4.15 7.52 -7.41
C LEU A 62 3.43 7.36 -8.76
N PHE A 63 2.85 6.19 -9.00
CA PHE A 63 2.10 5.94 -10.22
C PHE A 63 0.87 6.87 -10.34
N SER A 64 0.12 7.06 -9.26
CA SER A 64 -1.01 8.00 -9.25
C SER A 64 -0.58 9.43 -9.57
N PHE A 65 0.55 9.87 -9.00
CA PHE A 65 1.10 11.19 -9.27
C PHE A 65 1.54 11.33 -10.73
N ILE A 66 2.24 10.33 -11.28
CA ILE A 66 2.64 10.32 -12.69
C ILE A 66 1.42 10.33 -13.61
N LEU A 67 0.39 9.53 -13.31
CA LEU A 67 -0.86 9.50 -14.06
C LEU A 67 -1.51 10.89 -14.08
N CYS A 68 -1.63 11.52 -12.91
CA CYS A 68 -2.18 12.87 -12.77
C CYS A 68 -1.38 13.90 -13.57
N VAL A 69 -0.05 13.94 -13.39
CA VAL A 69 0.83 14.87 -14.11
C VAL A 69 0.74 14.64 -15.63
N LYS A 70 0.69 13.39 -16.10
CA LYS A 70 0.61 13.08 -17.54
C LYS A 70 -0.68 13.54 -18.18
N ILE A 71 -1.81 13.44 -17.46
CA ILE A 71 -3.09 13.98 -17.93
C ILE A 71 -3.02 15.50 -18.00
N LEU A 72 -2.57 16.16 -16.93
CA LEU A 72 -2.44 17.62 -16.89
C LEU A 72 -1.43 18.17 -17.90
N GLN A 73 -0.38 17.40 -18.24
CA GLN A 73 0.53 17.72 -19.34
C GLN A 73 -0.17 17.67 -20.70
N GLY A 74 -1.09 16.73 -20.91
CA GLY A 74 -1.92 16.67 -22.11
C GLY A 74 -2.95 17.80 -22.22
N GLU A 75 -3.26 18.44 -21.09
CA GLU A 75 -4.16 19.60 -20.97
C GLU A 75 -3.40 20.94 -20.90
N ASP A 76 -2.08 20.93 -21.10
CA ASP A 76 -1.19 22.11 -20.98
C ASP A 76 -1.27 22.84 -19.63
N MET A 77 -1.61 22.12 -18.54
CA MET A 77 -1.75 22.67 -17.18
C MET A 77 -0.49 22.52 -16.31
N ILE A 78 0.60 21.96 -16.83
CA ILE A 78 1.85 21.75 -16.10
C ILE A 78 2.97 22.60 -16.71
N ASP A 79 3.54 23.49 -15.90
CA ASP A 79 4.76 24.19 -16.26
C ASP A 79 5.95 23.21 -16.26
N ALA A 80 6.59 23.07 -17.43
CA ALA A 80 7.68 22.12 -17.63
C ALA A 80 8.95 22.46 -16.81
N ALA A 81 9.20 23.74 -16.53
CA ALA A 81 10.36 24.17 -15.74
C ALA A 81 10.14 23.89 -14.25
N GLN A 82 8.94 24.16 -13.73
CA GLN A 82 8.54 23.81 -12.37
C GLN A 82 8.57 22.29 -12.15
N TYR A 83 8.01 21.52 -13.08
CA TYR A 83 8.02 20.06 -12.99
C TYR A 83 9.45 19.50 -13.05
N ARG A 84 10.30 20.04 -13.93
CA ARG A 84 11.73 19.64 -13.99
C ARG A 84 12.43 19.95 -12.67
N PHE A 85 12.21 21.14 -12.10
CA PHE A 85 12.75 21.51 -10.79
C PHE A 85 12.27 20.59 -9.69
N LEU A 86 10.98 20.23 -9.66
CA LEU A 86 10.43 19.29 -8.68
C LEU A 86 11.16 17.93 -8.73
N LEU A 87 11.57 17.47 -9.93
CA LEU A 87 12.30 16.21 -10.09
C LEU A 87 13.79 16.34 -9.76
N SER A 88 14.48 17.35 -10.32
CA SER A 88 15.95 17.47 -10.24
C SER A 88 16.44 18.29 -9.06
N GLY A 89 15.62 19.21 -8.54
CA GLY A 89 16.02 20.28 -7.61
C GLY A 89 16.88 21.38 -8.25
N ILE A 90 17.04 21.36 -9.58
CA ILE A 90 17.93 22.28 -10.30
C ILE A 90 17.12 23.12 -11.27
N ALA A 91 17.20 24.44 -11.12
CA ALA A 91 16.69 25.39 -12.10
C ALA A 91 17.78 25.79 -13.11
N THR A 92 17.37 26.37 -14.23
CA THR A 92 18.30 26.78 -15.30
C THR A 92 19.24 27.91 -14.87
N ASN A 93 18.74 28.82 -14.03
CA ASN A 93 19.48 29.93 -13.47
C ASN A 93 19.48 29.80 -11.96
N ARG A 94 20.55 30.22 -11.29
CA ARG A 94 20.61 30.28 -9.83
C ARG A 94 20.62 31.74 -9.40
N VAL A 95 19.78 32.07 -8.42
CA VAL A 95 19.79 33.39 -7.79
C VAL A 95 20.84 33.40 -6.70
N SER A 96 21.49 34.55 -6.48
CA SER A 96 22.41 34.74 -5.36
C SER A 96 21.84 35.78 -4.41
N ALA A 97 21.61 35.37 -3.17
CA ALA A 97 21.20 36.25 -2.08
C ALA A 97 21.85 35.79 -0.76
N PRO A 98 22.20 36.71 0.15
CA PRO A 98 22.76 36.34 1.44
C PRO A 98 21.74 35.54 2.26
N LEU A 99 22.22 34.56 3.01
CA LEU A 99 21.42 33.81 3.97
C LEU A 99 20.88 34.79 5.04
N PRO A 100 19.57 34.83 5.31
CA PRO A 100 19.01 35.61 6.42
C PRO A 100 19.60 35.16 7.76
N GLU A 101 19.91 36.11 8.65
CA GLU A 101 20.39 35.79 10.01
C GLU A 101 19.29 35.06 10.80
N SER A 102 19.46 33.74 10.98
CA SER A 102 18.52 32.91 11.72
C SER A 102 19.19 31.66 12.29
N SER A 103 18.59 31.07 13.32
CA SER A 103 19.10 29.83 13.94
C SER A 103 18.57 28.54 13.29
N TRP A 104 17.48 28.63 12.53
CA TRP A 104 16.75 27.47 11.99
C TRP A 104 17.04 27.21 10.51
N LEU A 105 17.28 28.26 9.72
CA LEU A 105 17.51 28.14 8.28
C LEU A 105 18.98 27.82 8.00
N LYS A 106 19.21 26.64 7.42
CA LYS A 106 20.55 26.14 7.10
C LYS A 106 20.96 26.46 5.67
N ASP A 107 22.27 26.52 5.42
CA ASP A 107 22.84 26.81 4.10
C ASP A 107 22.33 25.89 2.98
N ASN A 108 22.10 24.61 3.27
CA ASN A 108 21.60 23.65 2.29
C ASN A 108 20.16 23.96 1.86
N VAL A 109 19.27 24.24 2.83
CA VAL A 109 17.87 24.64 2.57
C VAL A 109 17.83 25.96 1.80
N TRP A 110 18.67 26.92 2.20
CA TRP A 110 18.76 28.19 1.50
C TRP A 110 19.29 28.05 0.08
N SER A 111 20.29 27.18 -0.14
CA SER A 111 20.79 26.88 -1.49
C SER A 111 19.66 26.36 -2.38
N ASP A 112 18.86 25.41 -1.90
CA ASP A 112 17.72 24.87 -2.67
C ASP A 112 16.67 25.96 -2.98
N LEU A 113 16.41 26.86 -2.04
CA LEU A 113 15.52 28.00 -2.25
C LEU A 113 16.07 28.98 -3.30
N MET A 114 17.38 29.18 -3.33
CA MET A 114 18.05 30.04 -4.32
C MET A 114 18.08 29.41 -5.71
N ASP A 115 18.17 28.08 -5.80
CA ASP A 115 17.96 27.35 -7.04
C ASP A 115 16.50 27.48 -7.50
N MET A 116 15.52 27.30 -6.61
CA MET A 116 14.10 27.49 -6.92
C MET A 116 13.80 28.92 -7.42
N ALA A 117 14.39 29.93 -6.78
CA ALA A 117 14.22 31.34 -7.15
C ALA A 117 14.70 31.67 -8.57
N GLY A 118 15.44 30.76 -9.21
CA GLY A 118 15.79 30.85 -10.62
C GLY A 118 14.61 30.74 -11.59
N LEU A 119 13.49 30.17 -11.14
CA LEU A 119 12.24 30.10 -11.89
C LEU A 119 11.47 31.42 -11.77
N GLU A 120 10.77 31.79 -12.84
CA GLU A 120 10.10 33.09 -12.92
C GLU A 120 9.09 33.34 -11.80
N GLN A 121 8.32 32.33 -11.44
CA GLN A 121 7.28 32.38 -10.42
C GLN A 121 7.86 32.49 -9.00
N PHE A 122 9.12 32.14 -8.78
CA PHE A 122 9.76 32.12 -7.46
C PHE A 122 10.84 33.19 -7.26
N LYS A 123 11.01 34.13 -8.20
CA LYS A 123 11.99 35.22 -8.10
C LYS A 123 11.88 36.04 -6.80
N ALA A 124 10.69 36.08 -6.19
CA ALA A 124 10.42 36.82 -4.96
C ALA A 124 10.82 36.08 -3.66
N ILE A 125 11.24 34.81 -3.72
CA ILE A 125 11.62 34.00 -2.54
C ILE A 125 12.66 34.70 -1.65
N PRO A 126 13.79 35.22 -2.17
CA PRO A 126 14.79 35.83 -1.31
C PRO A 126 14.25 37.05 -0.54
N LYS A 127 13.41 37.86 -1.20
CA LYS A 127 12.79 39.03 -0.58
C LYS A 127 11.74 38.61 0.47
N SER A 128 10.90 37.63 0.14
CA SER A 128 9.88 37.10 1.06
C SER A 128 10.50 36.55 2.36
N PHE A 129 11.62 35.83 2.27
CA PHE A 129 12.32 35.32 3.46
C PHE A 129 12.93 36.44 4.32
N ASN A 130 13.45 37.51 3.70
CA ASN A 130 13.95 38.67 4.44
C ASN A 130 12.81 39.44 5.14
N ASP A 131 11.68 39.62 4.46
CA ASP A 131 10.55 40.43 4.96
C ASP A 131 9.67 39.65 5.97
N HIS A 132 9.62 38.32 5.86
CA HIS A 132 8.66 37.45 6.58
C HIS A 132 9.30 36.22 7.23
N LEU A 133 10.55 36.32 7.69
CA LEU A 133 11.33 35.20 8.24
C LEU A 133 10.60 34.40 9.34
N ASN A 134 9.93 35.08 10.27
CA ASN A 134 9.20 34.42 11.36
C ASN A 134 8.00 33.61 10.85
N ALA A 135 7.27 34.09 9.85
CA ALA A 135 6.14 33.37 9.27
C ALA A 135 6.60 32.13 8.49
N TRP A 136 7.75 32.22 7.80
CA TRP A 136 8.39 31.04 7.20
C TRP A 136 8.86 30.03 8.25
N GLN A 137 9.34 30.50 9.40
CA GLN A 137 9.69 29.63 10.51
C GLN A 137 8.48 28.89 11.08
N GLU A 138 7.33 29.57 11.26
CA GLU A 138 6.09 28.92 11.70
C GLU A 138 5.66 27.78 10.77
N ILE A 139 5.87 27.94 9.47
CA ILE A 139 5.61 26.89 8.48
C ILE A 139 6.64 25.77 8.60
N PHE A 140 7.92 26.12 8.73
CA PHE A 140 8.99 25.13 8.90
C PHE A 140 8.77 24.26 10.16
N ASP A 141 8.31 24.86 11.25
CA ASP A 141 8.08 24.20 12.55
C ASP A 141 6.72 23.46 12.63
N SER A 142 5.81 23.69 11.67
CA SER A 142 4.47 23.08 11.67
C SER A 142 4.47 21.57 11.38
N ASN A 143 3.57 20.81 11.98
CA ASN A 143 3.36 19.40 11.61
C ASN A 143 2.63 19.24 10.25
N GLU A 144 1.92 20.27 9.78
CA GLU A 144 1.12 20.24 8.55
C GLU A 144 1.43 21.43 7.61
N PRO A 145 2.70 21.62 7.20
CA PRO A 145 3.09 22.77 6.38
C PRO A 145 2.43 22.77 5.00
N HIS A 146 2.04 21.59 4.51
CA HIS A 146 1.33 21.42 3.24
C HIS A 146 -0.08 22.01 3.24
N ASN A 147 -0.69 22.23 4.41
CA ASN A 147 -2.01 22.85 4.57
C ASN A 147 -1.95 24.34 4.91
N MET A 148 -0.76 24.88 5.19
CA MET A 148 -0.61 26.29 5.58
C MET A 148 -0.60 27.24 4.38
N THR A 149 -0.98 28.49 4.62
CA THR A 149 -0.83 29.57 3.64
C THR A 149 0.60 30.11 3.73
N PHE A 150 1.29 30.25 2.59
CA PHE A 150 2.66 30.78 2.58
C PHE A 150 2.66 32.31 2.70
N PRO A 151 3.76 32.92 3.20
CA PRO A 151 3.90 34.37 3.30
C PRO A 151 3.90 35.06 1.95
N ALA A 152 3.62 36.37 1.96
CA ALA A 152 3.58 37.19 0.76
C ALA A 152 4.87 37.08 -0.07
N PRO A 153 4.78 37.02 -1.42
CA PRO A 153 3.58 37.05 -2.27
C PRO A 153 3.02 35.66 -2.64
N PHE A 154 3.28 34.63 -1.83
CA PHE A 154 2.98 33.22 -2.14
C PHE A 154 1.69 32.70 -1.48
N GLU A 155 0.77 33.59 -1.09
CA GLU A 155 -0.50 33.20 -0.46
C GLU A 155 -1.36 32.32 -1.39
N HIS A 156 -1.23 32.52 -2.71
CA HIS A 156 -2.02 31.86 -3.74
C HIS A 156 -1.13 31.14 -4.77
N VAL A 157 -0.40 30.14 -4.29
CA VAL A 157 0.39 29.24 -5.15
C VAL A 157 -0.47 28.09 -5.69
N SER A 158 -0.17 27.65 -6.90
CA SER A 158 -0.73 26.43 -7.47
C SER A 158 -0.26 25.19 -6.68
N PRO A 159 -0.97 24.05 -6.80
CA PRO A 159 -0.52 22.79 -6.19
C PRO A 159 0.89 22.35 -6.62
N LEU A 160 1.29 22.61 -7.88
CA LEU A 160 2.65 22.31 -8.36
C LEU A 160 3.70 23.21 -7.70
N GLU A 161 3.38 24.49 -7.56
CA GLU A 161 4.29 25.44 -6.91
C GLU A 161 4.46 25.16 -5.41
N ARG A 162 3.39 24.74 -4.74
CA ARG A 162 3.42 24.27 -3.35
C ARG A 162 4.36 23.07 -3.19
N LEU A 163 4.34 22.11 -4.12
CA LEU A 163 5.28 20.99 -4.14
C LEU A 163 6.74 21.47 -4.29
N CYS A 164 7.01 22.47 -5.14
CA CYS A 164 8.34 23.05 -5.28
C CYS A 164 8.82 23.70 -3.97
N ILE A 165 7.98 24.49 -3.31
CA ILE A 165 8.32 25.16 -2.04
C ILE A 165 8.61 24.12 -0.93
N LEU A 166 7.75 23.12 -0.79
CA LEU A 166 7.92 22.07 0.22
C LEU A 166 9.14 21.19 -0.07
N ARG A 167 9.53 21.01 -1.33
CA ARG A 167 10.76 20.27 -1.69
C ARG A 167 12.00 20.94 -1.09
N CYS A 168 12.01 22.26 -1.00
CA CYS A 168 13.10 23.01 -0.39
C CYS A 168 12.99 22.97 1.14
N LEU A 169 11.81 23.26 1.70
CA LEU A 169 11.64 23.51 3.13
C LEU A 169 11.37 22.26 3.97
N ARG A 170 10.47 21.38 3.50
CA ARG A 170 9.88 20.27 4.26
C ARG A 170 9.69 19.06 3.35
N ARG A 171 10.83 18.49 2.92
CA ARG A 171 10.88 17.29 2.06
C ARG A 171 10.09 16.12 2.62
N ASP A 172 10.04 16.01 3.95
CA ASP A 172 9.27 15.01 4.68
C ASP A 172 7.75 15.07 4.44
N LYS A 173 7.24 16.21 3.94
CA LYS A 173 5.83 16.43 3.67
C LYS A 173 5.50 16.43 2.17
N ILE A 174 6.46 16.05 1.31
CA ILE A 174 6.24 15.93 -0.14
C ILE A 174 5.18 14.86 -0.46
N GLU A 175 5.21 13.72 0.21
CA GLU A 175 4.20 12.67 -0.04
C GLU A 175 2.78 13.15 0.24
N LEU A 176 2.58 13.90 1.34
CA LEU A 176 1.28 14.48 1.70
C LEU A 176 0.84 15.52 0.66
N SER A 177 1.74 16.44 0.28
CA SER A 177 1.45 17.43 -0.76
C SER A 177 1.18 16.79 -2.13
N MET A 178 1.80 15.65 -2.44
CA MET A 178 1.49 14.87 -3.65
C MET A 178 0.09 14.26 -3.58
N GLN A 179 -0.36 13.79 -2.40
CA GLN A 179 -1.73 13.34 -2.21
C GLN A 179 -2.72 14.49 -2.43
N ASP A 180 -2.47 15.67 -1.85
CA ASP A 180 -3.32 16.86 -2.04
C ASP A 180 -3.38 17.29 -3.50
N PHE A 181 -2.25 17.24 -4.20
CA PHE A 181 -2.17 17.49 -5.64
C PHE A 181 -3.10 16.55 -6.42
N ILE A 182 -3.03 15.25 -6.14
CA ILE A 182 -3.88 14.25 -6.80
C ILE A 182 -5.35 14.44 -6.43
N ILE A 183 -5.67 14.68 -5.15
CA ILE A 183 -7.04 14.94 -4.69
C ILE A 183 -7.63 16.14 -5.43
N THR A 184 -6.86 17.21 -5.58
CA THR A 184 -7.30 18.45 -6.21
C THR A 184 -7.70 18.25 -7.68
N TYR A 185 -6.93 17.44 -8.43
CA TYR A 185 -7.14 17.29 -9.88
C TYR A 185 -7.92 16.03 -10.30
N GLN A 186 -7.79 14.92 -9.55
CA GLN A 186 -8.39 13.63 -9.90
C GLN A 186 -9.33 13.07 -8.83
N GLY A 187 -9.27 13.61 -7.61
CA GLY A 187 -10.10 13.19 -6.49
C GLY A 187 -9.47 12.08 -5.63
N ILE A 188 -10.04 11.91 -4.44
CA ILE A 188 -9.52 11.04 -3.38
C ILE A 188 -9.42 9.55 -3.78
N ARG A 189 -10.23 9.09 -4.73
CA ARG A 189 -10.22 7.69 -5.17
C ARG A 189 -8.90 7.26 -5.83
N PHE A 190 -8.06 8.19 -6.27
CA PHE A 190 -6.75 7.89 -6.89
C PHE A 190 -5.61 7.73 -5.86
N ILE A 191 -5.83 8.09 -4.60
CA ILE A 191 -4.88 7.81 -3.51
C ILE A 191 -5.33 6.65 -2.62
N GLN A 192 -6.50 6.07 -2.91
CA GLN A 192 -7.06 4.93 -2.19
C GLN A 192 -7.06 3.71 -3.12
N PRO A 193 -6.04 2.83 -3.02
CA PRO A 193 -5.97 1.67 -3.88
C PRO A 193 -7.17 0.73 -3.66
N PRO A 194 -7.65 0.05 -4.72
CA PRO A 194 -8.76 -0.88 -4.58
C PRO A 194 -8.40 -2.05 -3.65
N PRO A 195 -9.38 -2.63 -2.94
CA PRO A 195 -9.15 -3.81 -2.14
C PRO A 195 -8.66 -4.97 -3.01
N PHE A 196 -7.87 -5.86 -2.41
CA PHE A 196 -7.42 -7.08 -3.07
C PHE A 196 -8.62 -7.98 -3.39
N ASP A 197 -8.78 -8.34 -4.68
CA ASP A 197 -9.83 -9.23 -5.16
C ASP A 197 -9.23 -10.23 -6.15
N LEU A 198 -8.90 -11.42 -5.65
CA LEU A 198 -8.33 -12.48 -6.46
C LEU A 198 -9.32 -13.03 -7.50
N LYS A 199 -10.62 -13.01 -7.20
CA LYS A 199 -11.67 -13.49 -8.11
C LYS A 199 -11.82 -12.55 -9.30
N ALA A 200 -11.73 -11.24 -9.09
CA ALA A 200 -11.68 -10.27 -10.18
C ALA A 200 -10.47 -10.51 -11.09
N CYS A 201 -9.27 -10.73 -10.51
CA CYS A 201 -8.07 -11.05 -11.30
C CYS A 201 -8.21 -12.36 -12.09
N TYR A 202 -8.85 -13.38 -11.51
CA TYR A 202 -9.17 -14.63 -12.22
C TYR A 202 -10.11 -14.36 -13.40
N ASN A 203 -11.17 -13.58 -13.20
CA ASN A 203 -12.15 -13.25 -14.25
C ASN A 203 -11.55 -12.39 -15.39
N ASP A 204 -10.49 -11.64 -15.10
CA ASP A 204 -9.74 -10.88 -16.09
C ASP A 204 -8.75 -11.76 -16.90
N SER A 205 -8.63 -13.06 -16.57
CA SER A 205 -7.73 -14.01 -17.26
C SER A 205 -8.49 -15.03 -18.13
N VAL A 206 -7.83 -15.49 -19.19
CA VAL A 206 -8.27 -16.61 -20.03
C VAL A 206 -7.28 -17.78 -19.94
N ILE A 207 -7.57 -18.89 -20.62
CA ILE A 207 -6.76 -20.13 -20.59
C ILE A 207 -5.28 -19.93 -20.97
N THR A 208 -4.96 -18.92 -21.77
CA THR A 208 -3.58 -18.59 -22.20
C THR A 208 -2.97 -17.45 -21.39
N THR A 209 -3.68 -16.91 -20.40
CA THR A 209 -3.22 -15.79 -19.57
C THR A 209 -2.71 -16.33 -18.24
N PRO A 210 -1.38 -16.36 -18.01
CA PRO A 210 -0.84 -16.74 -16.72
C PRO A 210 -1.22 -15.71 -15.65
N LEU A 211 -1.55 -16.19 -14.46
CA LEU A 211 -1.80 -15.38 -13.28
C LEU A 211 -0.55 -15.39 -12.40
N ILE A 212 -0.02 -14.22 -12.07
CA ILE A 212 1.31 -14.05 -11.50
C ILE A 212 1.21 -13.31 -10.17
N PHE A 213 1.44 -14.03 -9.08
CA PHE A 213 1.65 -13.42 -7.78
C PHE A 213 3.08 -12.87 -7.67
N VAL A 214 3.19 -11.57 -7.53
CA VAL A 214 4.44 -10.86 -7.24
C VAL A 214 4.49 -10.63 -5.73
N LEU A 215 5.38 -11.36 -5.05
CA LEU A 215 5.40 -11.46 -3.59
C LEU A 215 6.41 -10.50 -2.97
N SER A 216 6.04 -9.87 -1.86
CA SER A 216 7.02 -9.38 -0.90
C SER A 216 7.56 -10.53 -0.06
N SER A 217 8.71 -10.33 0.58
CA SER A 217 9.20 -11.25 1.61
C SER A 217 8.14 -11.46 2.71
N GLY A 218 7.99 -12.70 3.17
CA GLY A 218 7.06 -13.09 4.23
C GLY A 218 5.59 -13.25 3.81
N SER A 219 5.27 -12.98 2.54
CA SER A 219 3.93 -13.12 1.96
C SER A 219 3.75 -14.47 1.25
N ASP A 220 2.58 -15.08 1.42
CA ASP A 220 2.19 -16.33 0.74
C ASP A 220 0.75 -16.22 0.20
N PRO A 221 0.50 -16.48 -1.10
CA PRO A 221 -0.85 -16.43 -1.67
C PRO A 221 -1.61 -17.77 -1.58
N ASN A 222 -1.04 -18.82 -0.98
CA ASN A 222 -1.68 -20.14 -0.97
C ASN A 222 -3.08 -20.10 -0.35
N LYS A 223 -3.25 -19.41 0.78
CA LYS A 223 -4.54 -19.33 1.49
C LYS A 223 -5.61 -18.71 0.60
N GLU A 224 -5.31 -17.60 -0.08
CA GLU A 224 -6.26 -16.96 -0.99
C GLU A 224 -6.57 -17.82 -2.22
N LEU A 225 -5.56 -18.52 -2.74
CA LEU A 225 -5.74 -19.42 -3.88
C LEU A 225 -6.55 -20.67 -3.52
N ASP A 226 -6.37 -21.22 -2.31
CA ASP A 226 -7.16 -22.35 -1.80
C ASP A 226 -8.64 -21.95 -1.67
N ILE A 227 -8.93 -20.79 -1.08
CA ILE A 227 -10.30 -20.25 -0.97
C ILE A 227 -10.93 -20.10 -2.37
N LEU A 228 -10.20 -19.52 -3.33
CA LEU A 228 -10.71 -19.39 -4.69
C LEU A 228 -10.93 -20.75 -5.36
N ALA A 229 -10.02 -21.71 -5.15
CA ALA A 229 -10.14 -23.04 -5.71
C ALA A 229 -11.36 -23.78 -5.12
N ASP A 230 -11.62 -23.65 -3.82
CA ASP A 230 -12.81 -24.19 -3.18
C ASP A 230 -14.08 -23.57 -3.78
N ASP A 231 -14.13 -22.23 -3.88
CA ASP A 231 -15.27 -21.50 -4.46
C ASP A 231 -15.58 -21.90 -5.91
N LEU A 232 -14.55 -22.30 -6.67
CA LEU A 232 -14.67 -22.68 -8.08
C LEU A 232 -14.61 -24.21 -8.29
N ASN A 233 -14.68 -25.01 -7.24
CA ASN A 233 -14.62 -26.49 -7.27
C ASN A 233 -13.36 -27.04 -7.97
N MET A 234 -12.23 -26.37 -7.81
CA MET A 234 -10.93 -26.71 -8.39
C MET A 234 -9.91 -27.25 -7.39
N SER A 235 -10.26 -27.37 -6.11
CA SER A 235 -9.34 -27.77 -5.02
C SER A 235 -8.65 -29.10 -5.29
N ASP A 236 -9.40 -30.13 -5.70
CA ASP A 236 -8.84 -31.45 -6.04
C ASP A 236 -7.97 -31.43 -7.31
N ARG A 237 -8.18 -30.41 -8.16
CA ARG A 237 -7.51 -30.20 -9.46
C ARG A 237 -6.44 -29.11 -9.40
N LEU A 238 -6.13 -28.58 -8.22
CA LEU A 238 -5.05 -27.62 -8.01
C LEU A 238 -3.75 -28.36 -7.71
N LYS A 239 -2.83 -28.37 -8.68
CA LYS A 239 -1.53 -29.02 -8.58
C LYS A 239 -0.43 -27.98 -8.36
N ARG A 240 0.45 -28.24 -7.40
CA ARG A 240 1.52 -27.31 -7.00
C ARG A 240 2.88 -27.93 -7.21
N ILE A 241 3.84 -27.11 -7.62
CA ILE A 241 5.27 -27.49 -7.65
C ILE A 241 6.13 -26.29 -7.28
N ALA A 242 7.01 -26.48 -6.29
CA ALA A 242 8.03 -25.50 -5.95
C ALA A 242 9.21 -25.63 -6.92
N LEU A 243 9.50 -24.54 -7.63
CA LEU A 243 10.63 -24.46 -8.53
C LEU A 243 11.92 -24.27 -7.74
N GLY A 244 12.90 -25.09 -8.13
CA GLY A 244 14.25 -25.12 -7.59
C GLY A 244 15.13 -25.92 -8.54
N GLN A 245 16.37 -26.18 -8.14
CA GLN A 245 17.33 -26.85 -9.02
C GLN A 245 16.78 -28.21 -9.51
N GLY A 246 16.70 -28.38 -10.83
CA GLY A 246 16.27 -29.62 -11.48
C GLY A 246 14.76 -29.86 -11.57
N GLN A 247 13.90 -28.94 -11.08
CA GLN A 247 12.43 -29.13 -11.13
C GLN A 247 11.78 -28.75 -12.47
N GLY A 248 12.50 -28.05 -13.36
CA GLY A 248 11.95 -27.53 -14.62
C GLY A 248 11.27 -28.59 -15.49
N LYS A 249 11.86 -29.78 -15.64
CA LYS A 249 11.25 -30.88 -16.43
C LYS A 249 9.90 -31.34 -15.86
N LYS A 250 9.79 -31.43 -14.53
CA LYS A 250 8.54 -31.82 -13.86
C LYS A 250 7.49 -30.72 -13.99
N ALA A 251 7.91 -29.46 -13.92
CA ALA A 251 7.02 -28.32 -14.14
C ALA A 251 6.45 -28.32 -15.56
N THR A 252 7.28 -28.54 -16.59
CA THR A 252 6.83 -28.67 -17.98
C THR A 252 5.79 -29.79 -18.13
N GLN A 253 6.08 -30.99 -17.62
CA GLN A 253 5.13 -32.12 -17.69
C GLN A 253 3.83 -31.85 -16.94
N LEU A 254 3.90 -31.14 -15.81
CA LEU A 254 2.72 -30.79 -15.03
C LEU A 254 1.84 -29.79 -15.77
N ILE A 255 2.43 -28.80 -16.45
CA ILE A 255 1.71 -27.84 -17.29
C ILE A 255 1.05 -28.56 -18.47
N GLU A 256 1.80 -29.39 -19.21
CA GLU A 256 1.26 -30.14 -20.35
C GLU A 256 0.08 -31.03 -19.95
N LYS A 257 0.21 -31.75 -18.84
CA LYS A 257 -0.87 -32.57 -18.28
C LYS A 257 -2.06 -31.70 -17.84
N GLY A 258 -1.78 -30.57 -17.19
CA GLY A 258 -2.83 -29.64 -16.75
C GLY A 258 -3.61 -29.04 -17.92
N MET A 259 -2.93 -28.68 -19.02
CA MET A 259 -3.58 -28.17 -20.23
C MET A 259 -4.53 -29.21 -20.86
N GLN A 260 -4.19 -30.50 -20.78
CA GLN A 260 -5.06 -31.58 -21.29
C GLN A 260 -6.22 -31.90 -20.34
N GLN A 261 -5.95 -31.90 -19.03
CA GLN A 261 -6.91 -32.36 -18.01
C GLN A 261 -7.77 -31.23 -17.45
N GLY A 262 -7.44 -29.96 -17.72
CA GLY A 262 -8.10 -28.79 -17.15
C GLY A 262 -7.72 -28.48 -15.71
N ASP A 263 -6.56 -28.95 -15.26
CA ASP A 263 -6.09 -28.70 -13.89
C ASP A 263 -5.58 -27.27 -13.74
N TRP A 264 -5.62 -26.75 -12.51
CA TRP A 264 -4.88 -25.55 -12.17
C TRP A 264 -3.46 -25.94 -11.78
N VAL A 265 -2.47 -25.30 -12.40
CA VAL A 265 -1.06 -25.58 -12.13
C VAL A 265 -0.43 -24.35 -11.50
N MET A 266 0.09 -24.50 -10.28
CA MET A 266 0.81 -23.45 -9.56
C MET A 266 2.29 -23.74 -9.50
N LEU A 267 3.10 -22.88 -10.13
CA LEU A 267 4.54 -22.91 -10.04
C LEU A 267 5.00 -21.93 -8.96
N GLN A 268 5.57 -22.45 -7.88
CA GLN A 268 6.04 -21.65 -6.77
C GLN A 268 7.50 -21.24 -6.95
N ASN A 269 7.89 -20.08 -6.43
CA ASN A 269 9.28 -19.59 -6.40
C ASN A 269 9.98 -19.50 -7.78
N CYS A 270 9.32 -18.95 -8.79
CA CYS A 270 9.86 -18.88 -10.16
C CYS A 270 11.22 -18.17 -10.26
N HIS A 271 11.44 -17.10 -9.48
CA HIS A 271 12.73 -16.40 -9.33
C HIS A 271 13.92 -17.31 -8.95
N LEU A 272 13.69 -18.49 -8.35
CA LEU A 272 14.75 -19.44 -8.01
C LEU A 272 15.18 -20.33 -9.18
N SER A 273 14.46 -20.31 -10.31
CA SER A 273 14.71 -21.18 -11.47
C SER A 273 14.98 -20.39 -12.74
N ILE A 274 15.95 -19.47 -12.67
CA ILE A 274 16.37 -18.57 -13.76
C ILE A 274 16.63 -19.32 -15.07
N SER A 275 17.36 -20.44 -15.04
CA SER A 275 17.73 -21.19 -16.25
C SER A 275 16.55 -21.83 -16.98
N TRP A 276 15.39 -21.96 -16.34
CA TRP A 276 14.18 -22.55 -16.93
C TRP A 276 13.19 -21.48 -17.42
N MET A 277 13.37 -20.21 -17.06
CA MET A 277 12.50 -19.11 -17.47
C MET A 277 12.31 -19.00 -19.00
N PRO A 278 13.34 -19.20 -19.85
CA PRO A 278 13.14 -19.21 -21.31
C PRO A 278 12.20 -20.33 -21.80
N THR A 279 12.19 -21.47 -21.11
CA THR A 279 11.27 -22.58 -21.42
C THR A 279 9.85 -22.25 -20.99
N LEU A 280 9.67 -21.59 -19.84
CA LEU A 280 8.35 -21.10 -19.41
C LEU A 280 7.77 -20.12 -20.45
N GLU A 281 8.60 -19.21 -20.97
CA GLU A 281 8.22 -18.27 -22.02
C GLU A 281 7.73 -19.00 -23.27
N GLN A 282 8.53 -19.96 -23.78
CA GLN A 282 8.16 -20.79 -24.93
C GLN A 282 6.85 -21.56 -24.71
N ILE A 283 6.62 -22.10 -23.51
CA ILE A 283 5.37 -22.79 -23.18
C ILE A 283 4.19 -21.83 -23.24
N CYS A 284 4.31 -20.62 -22.66
CA CYS A 284 3.24 -19.63 -22.64
C CYS A 284 2.92 -19.11 -24.06
N GLU A 285 3.93 -18.85 -24.88
CA GLU A 285 3.76 -18.43 -26.28
C GLU A 285 3.17 -19.54 -27.17
N GLY A 286 3.50 -20.80 -26.88
CA GLY A 286 2.99 -21.97 -27.59
C GLY A 286 1.58 -22.41 -27.18
N MET A 287 0.92 -21.70 -26.25
CA MET A 287 -0.44 -22.04 -25.84
C MET A 287 -1.46 -21.71 -26.94
N GLU A 288 -1.98 -22.75 -27.59
CA GLU A 288 -3.06 -22.64 -28.57
C GLU A 288 -4.43 -22.80 -27.89
N PRO A 289 -5.29 -21.75 -27.84
CA PRO A 289 -6.57 -21.80 -27.12
C PRO A 289 -7.46 -23.00 -27.48
N ASP A 290 -7.51 -23.37 -28.77
CA ASP A 290 -8.37 -24.45 -29.27
C ASP A 290 -7.91 -25.86 -28.85
N LYS A 291 -6.67 -26.00 -28.35
CA LYS A 291 -6.08 -27.27 -27.93
C LYS A 291 -5.99 -27.44 -26.41
N ILE A 292 -6.47 -26.45 -25.65
CA ILE A 292 -6.33 -26.40 -24.20
C ILE A 292 -7.71 -26.57 -23.55
N HIS A 293 -7.76 -27.31 -22.46
CA HIS A 293 -8.98 -27.47 -21.70
C HIS A 293 -9.48 -26.11 -21.13
N PRO A 294 -10.78 -25.75 -21.27
CA PRO A 294 -11.32 -24.44 -20.85
C PRO A 294 -11.08 -24.07 -19.37
N ASP A 295 -11.07 -25.06 -18.48
CA ASP A 295 -10.82 -24.86 -17.04
C ASP A 295 -9.35 -24.60 -16.66
N PHE A 296 -8.40 -24.90 -17.56
CA PHE A 296 -6.97 -24.81 -17.26
C PHE A 296 -6.59 -23.39 -16.85
N ARG A 297 -5.78 -23.26 -15.80
CA ARG A 297 -5.12 -22.00 -15.42
C ARG A 297 -3.70 -22.25 -14.95
N LEU A 298 -2.80 -21.37 -15.38
CA LEU A 298 -1.41 -21.33 -14.94
C LEU A 298 -1.23 -20.22 -13.91
N TRP A 299 -0.84 -20.61 -12.70
CA TRP A 299 -0.51 -19.72 -11.59
C TRP A 299 0.99 -19.72 -11.35
N LEU A 300 1.57 -18.55 -11.19
CA LEU A 300 3.00 -18.36 -10.97
C LEU A 300 3.19 -17.54 -9.71
N THR A 301 4.12 -17.92 -8.83
CA THR A 301 4.56 -17.03 -7.74
C THR A 301 6.02 -16.68 -7.92
N SER A 302 6.37 -15.42 -7.69
CA SER A 302 7.75 -14.96 -7.73
C SER A 302 7.96 -13.73 -6.86
N MET A 303 9.15 -13.62 -6.24
CA MET A 303 9.69 -12.32 -5.89
C MET A 303 10.11 -11.58 -7.18
N PRO A 304 10.25 -10.24 -7.15
CA PRO A 304 10.76 -9.48 -8.29
C PRO A 304 12.07 -10.04 -8.82
N SER A 305 12.17 -10.19 -10.14
CA SER A 305 13.37 -10.74 -10.79
C SER A 305 13.51 -10.19 -12.20
N GLU A 306 14.70 -9.70 -12.53
CA GLU A 306 15.05 -9.24 -13.89
C GLU A 306 15.10 -10.38 -14.92
N HIS A 307 15.19 -11.63 -14.45
CA HIS A 307 15.22 -12.82 -15.29
C HIS A 307 13.82 -13.40 -15.56
N PHE A 308 12.78 -12.83 -14.96
CA PHE A 308 11.42 -13.26 -15.24
C PHE A 308 11.04 -12.85 -16.68
N PRO A 309 10.47 -13.75 -17.51
CA PRO A 309 10.26 -13.43 -18.93
C PRO A 309 9.32 -12.24 -19.14
N THR A 310 9.78 -11.24 -19.88
CA THR A 310 9.02 -10.03 -20.18
C THR A 310 7.73 -10.36 -20.94
N ALA A 311 7.75 -11.30 -21.89
CA ALA A 311 6.56 -11.67 -22.65
C ALA A 311 5.47 -12.27 -21.74
N VAL A 312 5.87 -13.08 -20.74
CA VAL A 312 4.96 -13.66 -19.76
C VAL A 312 4.35 -12.57 -18.86
N LEU A 313 5.14 -11.58 -18.43
CA LEU A 313 4.63 -10.45 -17.65
C LEU A 313 3.70 -9.54 -18.46
N GLN A 314 4.02 -9.32 -19.73
CA GLN A 314 3.24 -8.49 -20.65
C GLN A 314 1.86 -9.08 -20.97
N ASN A 315 1.77 -10.42 -21.02
CA ASN A 315 0.54 -11.16 -21.34
C ASN A 315 -0.19 -11.69 -20.10
N GLY A 316 0.47 -11.72 -18.93
CA GLY A 316 -0.09 -12.22 -17.68
C GLY A 316 -0.82 -11.17 -16.85
N VAL A 317 -1.72 -11.65 -15.99
CA VAL A 317 -2.35 -10.84 -14.93
C VAL A 317 -1.43 -10.86 -13.71
N LYS A 318 -0.86 -9.71 -13.35
CA LYS A 318 0.02 -9.58 -12.18
C LYS A 318 -0.77 -9.12 -10.97
N ILE A 319 -0.42 -9.69 -9.83
CA ILE A 319 -1.08 -9.47 -8.56
C ILE A 319 0.00 -9.31 -7.51
N THR A 320 0.14 -8.12 -6.93
CA THR A 320 1.07 -7.92 -5.81
C THR A 320 0.44 -8.41 -4.52
N LYS A 321 1.19 -9.21 -3.76
CA LYS A 321 0.80 -9.67 -2.43
C LYS A 321 1.87 -9.23 -1.44
N GLU A 322 1.50 -8.22 -0.64
CA GLU A 322 2.29 -7.67 0.45
C GLU A 322 1.37 -7.24 1.60
N PRO A 323 1.89 -7.05 2.82
CA PRO A 323 1.12 -6.49 3.92
C PRO A 323 0.59 -5.09 3.55
N PRO A 324 -0.66 -4.73 3.92
CA PRO A 324 -1.17 -3.38 3.73
C PRO A 324 -0.27 -2.35 4.40
N LYS A 325 -0.18 -1.14 3.84
CA LYS A 325 0.52 -0.02 4.48
C LYS A 325 -0.45 1.00 5.06
N GLY A 326 -0.13 1.49 6.25
CA GLY A 326 -0.94 2.42 7.02
C GLY A 326 -1.87 1.73 8.03
N MET A 327 -2.13 2.42 9.14
CA MET A 327 -2.97 1.93 10.24
C MET A 327 -4.37 1.53 9.75
N ARG A 328 -5.03 2.43 9.02
CA ARG A 328 -6.37 2.21 8.47
C ARG A 328 -6.42 1.01 7.53
N ALA A 329 -5.45 0.86 6.63
CA ALA A 329 -5.43 -0.23 5.66
C ALA A 329 -5.21 -1.60 6.32
N ASN A 330 -4.32 -1.68 7.31
CA ASN A 330 -4.10 -2.89 8.10
C ASN A 330 -5.38 -3.31 8.84
N LEU A 331 -5.99 -2.39 9.59
CA LEU A 331 -7.25 -2.65 10.30
C LEU A 331 -8.37 -3.08 9.35
N LYS A 332 -8.52 -2.39 8.22
CA LYS A 332 -9.54 -2.71 7.21
C LYS A 332 -9.30 -4.10 6.61
N SER A 333 -8.05 -4.47 6.34
CA SER A 333 -7.69 -5.80 5.85
C SER A 333 -8.06 -6.91 6.84
N THR A 334 -7.78 -6.70 8.13
CA THR A 334 -8.16 -7.64 9.20
C THR A 334 -9.68 -7.77 9.32
N TYR A 335 -10.41 -6.66 9.41
CA TYR A 335 -11.86 -6.67 9.61
C TYR A 335 -12.67 -7.08 8.38
N SER A 336 -12.14 -6.91 7.16
CA SER A 336 -12.79 -7.39 5.94
C SER A 336 -12.87 -8.92 5.86
N LYS A 337 -12.04 -9.65 6.62
CA LYS A 337 -12.05 -11.12 6.72
C LYS A 337 -13.05 -11.65 7.77
N LEU A 338 -13.61 -10.75 8.58
CA LEU A 338 -14.55 -11.05 9.65
C LEU A 338 -15.99 -10.81 9.22
N ASP A 339 -16.92 -11.29 10.03
CA ASP A 339 -18.36 -11.07 9.92
C ASP A 339 -18.94 -10.95 11.35
N ASN A 340 -20.25 -10.67 11.46
CA ASN A 340 -20.91 -10.53 12.76
C ASN A 340 -20.83 -11.81 13.61
N ASP A 341 -20.82 -13.00 12.99
CA ASP A 341 -20.80 -14.27 13.69
C ASP A 341 -19.41 -14.53 14.30
N LYS A 342 -18.35 -14.28 13.53
CA LYS A 342 -16.96 -14.37 14.01
C LYS A 342 -16.68 -13.37 15.13
N ILE A 343 -17.20 -12.16 15.03
CA ILE A 343 -17.00 -11.10 16.04
C ILE A 343 -17.77 -11.38 17.34
N LYS A 344 -18.87 -12.15 17.28
CA LYS A 344 -19.70 -12.52 18.45
C LYS A 344 -19.50 -13.98 18.89
N ARG A 345 -18.43 -14.66 18.45
CA ARG A 345 -18.26 -16.13 18.59
C ARG A 345 -18.04 -16.62 20.03
N THR A 346 -17.80 -15.73 20.99
CA THR A 346 -17.51 -16.09 22.39
C THR A 346 -18.70 -15.98 23.34
N ASN A 347 -18.59 -16.64 24.50
CA ASN A 347 -19.53 -16.48 25.62
C ASN A 347 -19.39 -15.14 26.37
N LYS A 348 -18.39 -14.33 26.01
CA LYS A 348 -18.11 -12.99 26.54
C LYS A 348 -17.88 -12.02 25.37
N PRO A 349 -18.93 -11.72 24.59
CA PRO A 349 -18.79 -11.02 23.32
C PRO A 349 -18.25 -9.60 23.48
N ARG A 350 -18.57 -8.90 24.58
CA ARG A 350 -18.06 -7.55 24.85
C ARG A 350 -16.55 -7.55 25.01
N GLU A 351 -16.03 -8.44 25.85
CA GLU A 351 -14.61 -8.60 26.14
C GLU A 351 -13.86 -9.01 24.89
N PHE A 352 -14.39 -10.01 24.17
CA PHE A 352 -13.77 -10.50 22.94
C PHE A 352 -13.73 -9.45 21.84
N GLN A 353 -14.82 -8.72 21.59
CA GLN A 353 -14.88 -7.65 20.59
C GLN A 353 -13.79 -6.60 20.82
N LYS A 354 -13.68 -6.12 22.06
CA LYS A 354 -12.71 -5.07 22.41
C LYS A 354 -11.27 -5.58 22.37
N LEU A 355 -11.02 -6.79 22.85
CA LEU A 355 -9.68 -7.39 22.78
C LEU A 355 -9.27 -7.75 21.35
N LEU A 356 -10.19 -8.25 20.52
CA LEU A 356 -9.91 -8.54 19.12
C LEU A 356 -9.59 -7.26 18.36
N PHE A 357 -10.28 -6.16 18.68
CA PHE A 357 -9.97 -4.85 18.11
C PHE A 357 -8.60 -4.34 18.56
N GLY A 358 -8.28 -4.43 19.86
CA GLY A 358 -6.96 -4.11 20.38
C GLY A 358 -5.84 -4.96 19.76
N LEU A 359 -6.09 -6.25 19.55
CA LEU A 359 -5.16 -7.15 18.85
C LEU A 359 -4.94 -6.72 17.39
N SER A 360 -6.00 -6.28 16.72
CA SER A 360 -5.91 -5.79 15.33
C SER A 360 -5.07 -4.51 15.24
N PHE A 361 -5.20 -3.61 16.23
CA PHE A 361 -4.32 -2.44 16.37
C PHE A 361 -2.88 -2.85 16.65
N TYR A 362 -2.64 -3.75 17.60
CA TYR A 362 -1.31 -4.26 17.88
C TYR A 362 -0.65 -4.83 16.61
N HIS A 363 -1.39 -5.67 15.85
CA HIS A 363 -0.91 -6.24 14.61
C HIS A 363 -0.53 -5.17 13.58
N ALA A 364 -1.38 -4.16 13.39
CA ALA A 364 -1.10 -3.02 12.52
C ALA A 364 0.12 -2.22 12.99
N VAL A 365 0.24 -1.97 14.30
CA VAL A 365 1.38 -1.26 14.89
C VAL A 365 2.68 -2.00 14.63
N VAL A 366 2.77 -3.30 14.92
CA VAL A 366 4.04 -4.04 14.77
C VAL A 366 4.48 -4.15 13.31
N ILE A 367 3.54 -4.23 12.36
CA ILE A 367 3.82 -4.18 10.92
C ILE A 367 4.36 -2.79 10.53
N GLU A 368 3.61 -1.73 10.86
CA GLU A 368 3.92 -0.37 10.41
C GLU A 368 5.18 0.21 11.05
N ARG A 369 5.54 -0.24 12.26
CA ARG A 369 6.81 0.17 12.90
C ARG A 369 8.02 -0.11 12.01
N LYS A 370 7.97 -1.12 11.12
CA LYS A 370 9.04 -1.39 10.13
C LYS A 370 9.34 -0.19 9.22
N LYS A 371 8.37 0.70 8.98
CA LYS A 371 8.54 1.94 8.20
C LYS A 371 9.65 2.83 8.76
N TYR A 372 9.81 2.87 10.09
CA TYR A 372 10.74 3.75 10.77
C TYR A 372 12.15 3.17 10.92
N GLY A 373 12.47 2.07 10.24
CA GLY A 373 13.77 1.41 10.30
C GLY A 373 14.17 1.09 11.74
N PRO A 374 15.44 1.34 12.13
CA PRO A 374 15.94 1.09 13.49
C PRO A 374 15.21 1.82 14.62
N LEU A 375 14.48 2.92 14.35
CA LEU A 375 13.64 3.57 15.36
C LEU A 375 12.40 2.75 15.70
N GLY A 376 11.90 1.99 14.72
CA GLY A 376 10.76 1.10 14.90
C GLY A 376 11.16 -0.27 15.40
N TRP A 377 12.10 -0.91 14.69
CA TRP A 377 12.68 -2.21 15.01
C TRP A 377 14.16 -2.24 14.67
N ASN A 378 14.99 -2.77 15.56
CA ASN A 378 16.41 -2.96 15.27
C ASN A 378 16.63 -3.91 14.07
N ILE A 379 15.77 -4.93 13.95
CA ILE A 379 15.78 -5.91 12.85
C ILE A 379 14.42 -5.87 12.12
N PRO A 380 14.39 -5.86 10.78
CA PRO A 380 13.16 -5.70 10.00
C PRO A 380 12.33 -7.00 9.92
N TYR A 381 11.70 -7.40 11.02
CA TYR A 381 10.87 -8.61 11.09
C TYR A 381 9.70 -8.62 10.09
N GLU A 382 9.21 -9.82 9.79
CA GLU A 382 8.12 -10.05 8.84
C GLU A 382 6.93 -10.64 9.57
N PHE A 383 6.19 -9.80 10.29
CA PHE A 383 4.90 -10.19 10.87
C PHE A 383 3.85 -10.34 9.77
N ASN A 384 2.99 -11.36 9.85
CA ASN A 384 2.04 -11.68 8.80
C ASN A 384 0.69 -12.17 9.34
N ASP A 385 -0.23 -12.47 8.42
CA ASP A 385 -1.60 -12.91 8.73
C ASP A 385 -1.66 -14.16 9.62
N THR A 386 -0.67 -15.05 9.53
CA THR A 386 -0.62 -16.26 10.37
C THR A 386 -0.44 -15.91 11.85
N ASP A 387 0.38 -14.89 12.15
CA ASP A 387 0.59 -14.44 13.53
C ASP A 387 -0.72 -13.88 14.12
N MET A 388 -1.47 -13.12 13.31
CA MET A 388 -2.79 -12.58 13.67
C MET A 388 -3.83 -13.69 13.86
N ASP A 389 -3.94 -14.62 12.91
CA ASP A 389 -4.93 -15.70 12.92
C ASP A 389 -4.76 -16.62 14.15
N ILE A 390 -3.51 -17.02 14.44
CA ILE A 390 -3.21 -17.87 15.60
C ILE A 390 -3.52 -17.12 16.91
N THR A 391 -3.14 -15.84 17.00
CA THR A 391 -3.38 -15.05 18.20
C THR A 391 -4.87 -14.79 18.43
N ALA A 392 -5.64 -14.53 17.37
CA ALA A 392 -7.09 -14.38 17.47
C ALA A 392 -7.79 -15.66 17.93
N ALA A 393 -7.36 -16.83 17.42
CA ALA A 393 -7.88 -18.12 17.85
C ALA A 393 -7.55 -18.43 19.32
N GLN A 394 -6.33 -18.09 19.78
CA GLN A 394 -5.97 -18.21 21.19
C GLN A 394 -6.75 -17.24 22.07
N LEU A 395 -6.89 -15.97 21.65
CA LEU A 395 -7.69 -14.98 22.37
C LEU A 395 -9.10 -15.51 22.63
N GLU A 396 -9.74 -16.05 21.60
CA GLU A 396 -11.07 -16.64 21.72
C GLU A 396 -11.11 -17.81 22.70
N LEU A 397 -10.17 -18.75 22.58
CA LEU A 397 -10.06 -19.91 23.47
C LEU A 397 -9.97 -19.48 24.94
N TYR A 398 -9.07 -18.54 25.25
CA TYR A 398 -8.85 -18.09 26.62
C TYR A 398 -10.03 -17.28 27.16
N VAL A 399 -10.63 -16.42 26.34
CA VAL A 399 -11.84 -15.68 26.73
C VAL A 399 -13.00 -16.64 27.04
N ASN A 400 -13.17 -17.71 26.27
CA ASN A 400 -14.21 -18.71 26.51
C ASN A 400 -13.93 -19.58 27.75
N THR A 401 -12.67 -19.94 27.99
CA THR A 401 -12.26 -20.93 29.01
C THR A 401 -12.30 -20.37 30.43
N TYR A 402 -11.81 -19.15 30.63
CA TYR A 402 -11.64 -18.58 31.98
C TYR A 402 -12.83 -17.70 32.37
N ALA A 403 -13.17 -17.66 33.66
CA ALA A 403 -14.23 -16.79 34.18
C ALA A 403 -13.88 -15.30 34.05
N GLU A 404 -12.62 -14.96 34.31
CA GLU A 404 -12.05 -13.62 34.11
C GLU A 404 -11.02 -13.66 32.98
N VAL A 405 -10.86 -12.54 32.26
CA VAL A 405 -9.89 -12.42 31.17
C VAL A 405 -8.46 -12.49 31.74
N PRO A 406 -7.64 -13.47 31.33
CA PRO A 406 -6.28 -13.62 31.84
C PRO A 406 -5.31 -12.71 31.09
N TYR A 407 -5.43 -11.39 31.27
CA TYR A 407 -4.68 -10.37 30.52
C TYR A 407 -3.17 -10.62 30.45
N LYS A 408 -2.52 -10.94 31.58
CA LYS A 408 -1.07 -11.21 31.62
C LYS A 408 -0.66 -12.41 30.77
N VAL A 409 -1.51 -13.45 30.73
CA VAL A 409 -1.25 -14.64 29.91
C VAL A 409 -1.41 -14.30 28.43
N LEU A 410 -2.47 -13.57 28.09
CA LEU A 410 -2.72 -13.12 26.72
C LEU A 410 -1.59 -12.21 26.20
N GLN A 411 -1.08 -11.29 27.03
CA GLN A 411 0.07 -10.46 26.71
C GLN A 411 1.29 -11.32 26.37
N GLN A 412 1.69 -12.22 27.28
CA GLN A 412 2.88 -13.07 27.09
C GLN A 412 2.75 -14.02 25.89
N LEU A 413 1.58 -14.62 25.68
CA LEU A 413 1.33 -15.44 24.50
C LEU A 413 1.46 -14.63 23.20
N THR A 414 0.99 -13.38 23.21
CA THR A 414 1.04 -12.53 22.02
C THR A 414 2.44 -12.00 21.75
N SER A 415 3.06 -11.31 22.72
CA SER A 415 4.35 -10.63 22.54
C SER A 415 5.53 -11.58 22.44
N VAL A 416 5.56 -12.64 23.27
CA VAL A 416 6.73 -13.54 23.41
C VAL A 416 6.59 -14.80 22.56
N VAL A 417 5.39 -15.39 22.49
CA VAL A 417 5.21 -16.68 21.81
C VAL A 417 4.83 -16.50 20.35
N ASN A 418 3.70 -15.84 20.06
CA ASN A 418 3.16 -15.77 18.71
C ASN A 418 3.96 -14.80 17.83
N TYR A 419 4.07 -13.53 18.23
CA TYR A 419 4.88 -12.54 17.50
C TYR A 419 6.36 -12.65 17.87
N GLY A 420 6.66 -12.92 19.14
CA GLY A 420 8.03 -13.04 19.65
C GLY A 420 8.83 -14.18 19.02
N GLY A 421 8.17 -15.21 18.48
CA GLY A 421 8.84 -16.27 17.70
C GLY A 421 9.62 -15.76 16.48
N ARG A 422 9.33 -14.53 16.00
CA ARG A 422 10.06 -13.87 14.92
C ARG A 422 11.13 -12.89 15.41
N ILE A 423 11.02 -12.44 16.66
CA ILE A 423 11.84 -11.38 17.22
C ILE A 423 13.13 -11.99 17.78
N THR A 424 14.27 -11.53 17.29
CA THR A 424 15.58 -12.08 17.66
C THR A 424 16.41 -11.16 18.55
N ASP A 425 16.07 -9.87 18.60
CA ASP A 425 16.73 -8.86 19.44
C ASP A 425 15.99 -8.67 20.78
N ASP A 426 16.75 -8.50 21.88
CA ASP A 426 16.18 -8.39 23.22
C ASP A 426 15.46 -7.06 23.47
N LYS A 427 15.89 -5.97 22.82
CA LYS A 427 15.24 -4.66 22.92
C LYS A 427 13.97 -4.63 22.09
N ASP A 428 13.97 -5.25 20.92
CA ASP A 428 12.77 -5.45 20.13
C ASP A 428 11.75 -6.32 20.89
N MET A 429 12.20 -7.39 21.56
CA MET A 429 11.31 -8.24 22.37
C MET A 429 10.66 -7.43 23.50
N ARG A 430 11.44 -6.60 24.20
CA ARG A 430 10.91 -5.68 25.22
C ARG A 430 9.94 -4.67 24.63
N THR A 431 10.21 -4.17 23.43
CA THR A 431 9.33 -3.21 22.74
C THR A 431 7.99 -3.85 22.41
N SER A 432 8.00 -5.05 21.85
CA SER A 432 6.81 -5.88 21.59
C SER A 432 5.97 -6.10 22.86
N ASP A 433 6.63 -6.44 23.98
CA ASP A 433 5.98 -6.67 25.27
C ASP A 433 5.33 -5.41 25.86
N ILE A 434 5.97 -4.24 25.70
CA ILE A 434 5.39 -2.97 26.12
C ILE A 434 4.19 -2.59 25.24
N LEU A 435 4.31 -2.74 23.92
CA LEU A 435 3.24 -2.37 22.98
C LEU A 435 1.96 -3.17 23.21
N ILE A 436 2.04 -4.49 23.47
CA ILE A 436 0.83 -5.29 23.71
C ILE A 436 0.14 -4.91 25.01
N ALA A 437 0.86 -4.36 26.00
CA ALA A 437 0.30 -3.99 27.29
C ALA A 437 -0.76 -2.87 27.16
N ASP A 438 -0.61 -1.99 26.16
CA ASP A 438 -1.58 -0.93 25.87
C ASP A 438 -2.90 -1.47 25.35
N PHE A 439 -2.91 -2.64 24.70
CA PHE A 439 -4.09 -3.26 24.12
C PHE A 439 -4.70 -4.34 25.01
N PHE A 440 -3.89 -5.15 25.71
CA PHE A 440 -4.37 -6.24 26.54
C PHE A 440 -4.36 -5.88 28.02
N ASN A 441 -5.22 -4.96 28.44
CA ASN A 441 -5.39 -4.59 29.84
C ASN A 441 -6.86 -4.32 30.19
N PRO A 442 -7.24 -4.26 31.48
CA PRO A 442 -8.64 -4.02 31.86
C PRO A 442 -9.25 -2.70 31.36
N SER A 443 -8.44 -1.67 31.12
CA SER A 443 -8.93 -0.37 30.63
C SER A 443 -9.48 -0.44 29.22
N ILE A 444 -9.08 -1.44 28.39
CA ILE A 444 -9.65 -1.61 27.05
C ILE A 444 -11.17 -1.80 27.08
N LEU A 445 -11.75 -2.23 28.21
CA LEU A 445 -13.19 -2.40 28.36
C LEU A 445 -13.98 -1.09 28.48
N LYS A 446 -13.29 0.04 28.69
CA LYS A 446 -13.86 1.40 28.71
C LYS A 446 -14.06 1.90 27.27
N ASP A 447 -15.12 2.66 27.02
CA ASP A 447 -15.52 3.08 25.67
C ASP A 447 -14.67 4.23 25.11
N ASP A 448 -13.96 4.94 25.99
CA ASP A 448 -13.12 6.12 25.74
C ASP A 448 -11.63 5.85 25.97
N TYR A 449 -11.24 4.58 26.13
CA TYR A 449 -9.84 4.24 26.33
C TYR A 449 -9.04 4.50 25.03
N ALA A 450 -8.27 5.59 25.03
CA ALA A 450 -7.40 5.97 23.94
C ALA A 450 -6.18 5.05 23.84
N PHE A 451 -5.83 4.70 22.61
CA PHE A 451 -4.62 3.95 22.27
C PHE A 451 -3.43 4.88 21.98
N SER A 452 -3.66 6.16 21.72
CA SER A 452 -2.64 7.18 21.50
C SER A 452 -3.04 8.54 22.07
N GLU A 453 -2.10 9.47 22.11
CA GLU A 453 -2.27 10.79 22.75
C GLU A 453 -3.34 11.67 22.08
N SER A 454 -3.49 11.61 20.75
CA SER A 454 -4.51 12.36 20.03
C SER A 454 -5.96 11.99 20.41
N GLY A 455 -6.18 10.79 20.96
CA GLY A 455 -7.52 10.26 21.21
C GLY A 455 -8.32 9.91 19.95
N VAL A 456 -7.71 10.03 18.75
CA VAL A 456 -8.33 9.62 17.48
C VAL A 456 -8.44 8.10 17.41
N TYR A 457 -7.45 7.40 17.96
CA TYR A 457 -7.39 5.94 18.03
C TYR A 457 -7.81 5.49 19.43
N TYR A 458 -8.93 4.78 19.55
CA TYR A 458 -9.45 4.34 20.84
C TYR A 458 -10.20 3.01 20.76
N SER A 459 -10.49 2.44 21.93
CA SER A 459 -11.24 1.20 22.11
C SER A 459 -12.73 1.38 21.80
N TYR A 460 -13.01 1.45 20.49
CA TYR A 460 -14.33 1.75 19.94
C TYR A 460 -15.41 0.80 20.46
N LYS A 461 -16.59 1.39 20.74
CA LYS A 461 -17.79 0.67 21.15
C LYS A 461 -18.67 0.43 19.91
N PRO A 462 -18.71 -0.80 19.38
CA PRO A 462 -19.47 -1.08 18.18
C PRO A 462 -20.98 -1.09 18.46
N ASP A 463 -21.76 -0.86 17.40
CA ASP A 463 -23.20 -1.12 17.41
C ASP A 463 -23.52 -2.57 17.79
N LYS A 464 -24.54 -2.79 18.61
CA LYS A 464 -24.86 -4.14 19.14
C LYS A 464 -25.43 -5.05 18.07
N ASP A 465 -26.21 -4.51 17.15
CA ASP A 465 -26.92 -5.27 16.13
C ASP A 465 -25.97 -5.54 14.96
N SER A 466 -25.21 -4.52 14.55
CA SER A 466 -24.26 -4.60 13.43
C SER A 466 -22.83 -4.18 13.79
N PRO A 467 -22.15 -4.93 14.69
CA PRO A 467 -20.82 -4.53 15.14
C PRO A 467 -19.77 -4.56 14.03
N HIS A 468 -19.86 -5.49 13.08
CA HIS A 468 -18.90 -5.58 11.98
C HIS A 468 -18.89 -4.29 11.15
N GLN A 469 -20.06 -3.85 10.67
CA GLN A 469 -20.18 -2.60 9.92
C GLN A 469 -19.76 -1.39 10.76
N SER A 470 -20.15 -1.35 12.04
CA SER A 470 -19.80 -0.25 12.94
C SER A 470 -18.27 -0.11 13.14
N TYR A 471 -17.54 -1.23 13.21
CA TYR A 471 -16.08 -1.20 13.21
C TYR A 471 -15.51 -0.73 11.88
N LEU A 472 -16.05 -1.21 10.75
CA LEU A 472 -15.62 -0.76 9.42
C LEU A 472 -15.82 0.75 9.22
N ASP A 473 -16.96 1.29 9.66
CA ASP A 473 -17.28 2.72 9.59
C ASP A 473 -16.29 3.54 10.43
N TYR A 474 -15.96 3.08 11.65
CA TYR A 474 -14.94 3.70 12.48
C TYR A 474 -13.57 3.64 11.80
N ILE A 475 -13.14 2.49 11.29
CA ILE A 475 -11.87 2.33 10.57
C ILE A 475 -11.84 3.27 9.35
N ASP A 476 -12.96 3.43 8.64
CA ASP A 476 -13.04 4.32 7.49
C ASP A 476 -13.04 5.82 7.86
N SER A 477 -13.32 6.16 9.11
CA SER A 477 -13.18 7.51 9.64
C SER A 477 -11.74 7.86 10.06
N LEU A 478 -10.86 6.86 10.22
CA LEU A 478 -9.47 7.08 10.62
C LEU A 478 -8.67 7.83 9.54
N PRO A 479 -7.66 8.63 9.95
CA PRO A 479 -6.75 9.30 9.04
C PRO A 479 -6.12 8.33 8.04
N LEU A 480 -5.95 8.78 6.79
CA LEU A 480 -5.25 8.00 5.77
C LEU A 480 -3.77 7.82 6.14
N ASN A 481 -3.17 8.90 6.63
CA ASN A 481 -1.79 8.94 7.09
C ASN A 481 -1.80 9.01 8.62
N ALA A 482 -1.25 7.99 9.27
CA ALA A 482 -1.15 7.94 10.71
C ALA A 482 0.11 8.68 11.20
N GLU A 483 -0.04 9.47 12.26
CA GLU A 483 1.07 10.14 12.92
C GLU A 483 1.86 9.17 13.82
N PRO A 484 3.15 9.45 14.13
CA PRO A 484 4.04 8.56 14.87
C PRO A 484 3.51 8.15 16.24
N GLU A 485 2.68 8.99 16.87
CA GLU A 485 2.09 8.75 18.19
C GLU A 485 1.31 7.44 18.30
N VAL A 486 0.58 7.02 17.25
CA VAL A 486 -0.18 5.76 17.29
C VAL A 486 0.73 4.53 17.30
N PHE A 487 1.99 4.70 16.89
CA PHE A 487 3.02 3.67 16.93
C PHE A 487 3.86 3.74 18.20
N GLY A 488 3.56 4.64 19.14
CA GLY A 488 4.36 4.89 20.34
C GLY A 488 5.68 5.60 20.03
N MET A 489 5.71 6.49 19.03
CA MET A 489 6.90 7.23 18.60
C MET A 489 6.68 8.75 18.64
N HIS A 490 7.79 9.49 18.73
CA HIS A 490 7.80 10.95 18.69
C HIS A 490 7.72 11.47 17.24
N ASP A 491 7.14 12.66 17.03
CA ASP A 491 6.91 13.29 15.70
C ASP A 491 8.15 13.31 14.78
N ASN A 492 9.33 13.59 15.35
CA ASN A 492 10.63 13.53 14.67
C ASN A 492 10.91 12.21 13.92
N ALA A 493 10.24 11.09 14.27
CA ALA A 493 10.37 9.83 13.55
C ALA A 493 9.98 9.96 12.07
N ASN A 494 8.97 10.78 11.74
CA ASN A 494 8.59 11.05 10.35
C ASN A 494 9.70 11.78 9.58
N ILE A 495 10.39 12.73 10.22
CA ILE A 495 11.48 13.49 9.60
C ILE A 495 12.65 12.56 9.30
N THR A 496 13.07 11.74 10.27
CA THR A 496 14.16 10.77 10.05
C THR A 496 13.80 9.79 8.95
N CYS A 497 12.59 9.22 8.99
CA CYS A 497 12.09 8.27 8.00
C CYS A 497 12.05 8.84 6.57
N ALA A 498 11.75 10.13 6.39
CA ALA A 498 11.65 10.72 5.06
C ALA A 498 13.00 11.16 4.47
N ILE A 499 14.05 11.21 5.28
CA ILE A 499 15.42 11.58 4.84
C ILE A 499 16.22 10.33 4.45
N THR A 500 15.90 9.17 5.04
CA THR A 500 16.44 7.85 4.70
C THR A 500 15.64 7.17 3.60
#